data_AF-A0A061EQA1-F1
#
_entry.id   AF-A0A061EQA1-F1
#
_cell.length_a   1.000
_cell.length_b   1.000
_cell.length_c   1.000
_cell.angle_alpha   90.00
_cell.angle_beta   90.00
_cell.angle_gamma   90.00
#
_symmetry.space_group_name_H-M   'P 1'
#
loop_
_entity.id
_entity.type
_entity.pdbx_description
1 polymer ?
#
loop_
_entity_poly.entity_id
_entity_poly.type
_entity_poly.pdbx_seq_one_letter_code
_entity_poly.pdbx_strand_id
1 'polypeptide(L)'
;MILCAWCCWSVLLSSSVSAGLLGGPSWKVRLGRRDSTTASRALADSVLPSASMGLPALINNFKNQGLNHRDLVALSGGHTIGLLRCSIFRNRIYNATNIDPTFAKERRATCHVSEATLTSLPLTQRLHTSKTW
;
A
#
# COMPACT_ATOMS: atom_id res chain seq x y z
N MET A 1 -25.87 -16.43 -16.78
CA MET A 1 -25.63 -15.55 -15.61
C MET A 1 -24.45 -16.01 -14.73
N ILE A 2 -23.49 -16.81 -15.23
CA ILE A 2 -22.38 -17.40 -14.44
C ILE A 2 -21.02 -16.67 -14.66
N LEU A 3 -20.94 -15.74 -15.63
CA LEU A 3 -19.68 -15.09 -16.01
C LEU A 3 -19.30 -13.82 -15.20
N CYS A 4 -20.15 -13.35 -14.27
CA CYS A 4 -19.91 -12.12 -13.49
C CYS A 4 -19.52 -12.37 -12.02
N ALA A 5 -18.77 -13.44 -11.71
CA ALA A 5 -18.28 -13.69 -10.34
C ALA A 5 -16.76 -13.96 -10.28
N TRP A 6 -16.04 -13.71 -11.37
CA TRP A 6 -14.66 -14.15 -11.52
C TRP A 6 -13.65 -13.11 -11.04
N CYS A 7 -13.98 -11.81 -11.10
CA CYS A 7 -13.02 -10.75 -10.83
C CYS A 7 -12.74 -10.56 -9.33
N CYS A 8 -13.78 -10.58 -8.49
CA CYS A 8 -13.65 -10.37 -7.06
C CYS A 8 -12.84 -11.48 -6.39
N TRP A 9 -13.04 -12.72 -6.82
CA TRP A 9 -12.30 -13.88 -6.34
C TRP A 9 -10.84 -13.86 -6.80
N SER A 10 -10.58 -13.57 -8.08
CA SER A 10 -9.23 -13.65 -8.63
C SER A 10 -8.28 -12.67 -7.95
N VAL A 11 -8.74 -11.47 -7.58
CA VAL A 11 -7.93 -10.48 -6.83
C VAL A 11 -7.45 -11.06 -5.49
N LEU A 12 -8.32 -11.73 -4.72
CA LEU A 12 -7.94 -12.30 -3.43
C LEU A 12 -6.94 -13.44 -3.57
N LEU A 13 -7.13 -14.30 -4.59
CA LEU A 13 -6.20 -15.38 -4.88
C LEU A 13 -4.84 -14.83 -5.30
N SER A 14 -4.81 -13.88 -6.23
CA SER A 14 -3.59 -13.24 -6.71
C SER A 14 -2.82 -12.60 -5.57
N SER A 15 -3.47 -11.89 -4.64
CA SER A 15 -2.78 -11.31 -3.47
C SER A 15 -2.11 -12.38 -2.59
N SER A 16 -2.79 -13.50 -2.33
CA SER A 16 -2.21 -14.59 -1.53
C SER A 16 -1.05 -15.28 -2.25
N VAL A 17 -1.18 -15.51 -3.55
CA VAL A 17 -0.12 -16.11 -4.37
C VAL A 17 1.10 -15.19 -4.45
N SER A 18 0.90 -13.89 -4.69
CA SER A 18 1.99 -12.90 -4.72
C SER A 18 2.72 -12.81 -3.38
N ALA A 19 2.00 -12.84 -2.26
CA ALA A 19 2.62 -12.87 -0.94
C ALA A 19 3.52 -14.10 -0.78
N GLY A 20 3.03 -15.29 -1.13
CA GLY A 20 3.81 -16.54 -1.05
C GLY A 20 5.04 -16.54 -1.97
N LEU A 21 4.91 -16.09 -3.23
CA LEU A 21 6.02 -16.01 -4.19
C LEU A 21 7.13 -15.03 -3.75
N LEU A 22 6.79 -14.05 -2.92
CA LEU A 22 7.74 -13.08 -2.36
C LEU A 22 8.28 -13.50 -0.99
N GLY A 23 8.01 -14.74 -0.54
CA GLY A 23 8.49 -15.28 0.75
C GLY A 23 7.63 -14.88 1.95
N GLY A 24 6.44 -14.32 1.72
CA GLY A 24 5.46 -14.03 2.75
C GLY A 24 4.67 -15.26 3.21
N PRO A 25 3.80 -15.10 4.22
CA PRO A 25 2.99 -16.20 4.73
C PRO A 25 1.99 -16.70 3.69
N SER A 26 1.66 -17.99 3.74
CA SER A 26 0.56 -18.57 2.97
C SER A 26 -0.68 -18.68 3.84
N TRP A 27 -1.85 -18.42 3.26
CA TRP A 27 -3.14 -18.60 3.94
C TRP A 27 -4.20 -19.12 2.96
N LYS A 28 -5.19 -19.83 3.51
CA LYS A 28 -6.34 -20.31 2.72
C LYS A 28 -7.28 -19.13 2.43
N VAL A 29 -7.43 -18.79 1.16
CA VAL A 29 -8.37 -17.74 0.71
C VAL A 29 -9.81 -18.26 0.79
N ARG A 30 -10.68 -17.52 1.49
CA ARG A 30 -12.12 -17.83 1.53
C ARG A 30 -12.80 -17.41 0.22
N LEU A 31 -13.55 -18.33 -0.37
CA LEU A 31 -14.21 -18.17 -1.67
C LEU A 31 -15.67 -17.73 -1.52
N GLY A 32 -16.32 -17.42 -2.66
CA GLY A 32 -17.78 -17.19 -2.71
C GLY A 32 -18.21 -15.73 -2.78
N ARG A 33 -17.27 -14.78 -2.94
CA ARG A 33 -17.62 -13.39 -3.26
C ARG A 33 -18.15 -13.29 -4.70
N ARG A 34 -19.12 -12.41 -4.94
CA ARG A 34 -19.71 -12.12 -6.25
C ARG A 34 -19.27 -10.75 -6.73
N ASP A 35 -19.17 -10.55 -8.04
CA ASP A 35 -18.79 -9.24 -8.58
C ASP A 35 -19.95 -8.25 -8.41
N SER A 36 -19.62 -7.01 -8.07
CA SER A 36 -20.58 -5.91 -8.05
C SER A 36 -20.93 -5.47 -9.48
N THR A 37 -22.17 -5.08 -9.71
CA THR A 37 -22.61 -4.51 -11.00
C THR A 37 -22.40 -2.99 -11.10
N THR A 38 -21.93 -2.36 -10.02
CA THR A 38 -21.74 -0.91 -9.91
C THR A 38 -20.40 -0.59 -9.22
N ALA A 39 -19.83 0.57 -9.49
CA ALA A 39 -18.68 1.12 -8.77
C ALA A 39 -19.06 2.45 -8.11
N SER A 40 -18.39 2.80 -7.00
CA SER A 40 -18.60 4.08 -6.30
C SER A 40 -17.28 4.81 -6.08
N ARG A 41 -17.04 5.84 -6.89
CA ARG A 41 -15.88 6.73 -6.74
C ARG A 41 -15.95 7.53 -5.44
N ALA A 42 -17.13 8.08 -5.11
CA ALA A 42 -17.33 8.85 -3.89
C ALA A 42 -17.06 8.02 -2.63
N LEU A 43 -17.42 6.72 -2.65
CA LEU A 43 -17.07 5.82 -1.55
C LEU A 43 -15.56 5.61 -1.48
N ALA A 44 -14.89 5.32 -2.60
CA ALA A 44 -13.43 5.15 -2.62
C ALA A 44 -12.69 6.40 -2.09
N ASP A 45 -13.09 7.59 -2.54
CA ASP A 45 -12.48 8.86 -2.14
C ASP A 45 -12.71 9.18 -0.64
N SER A 46 -13.74 8.60 0.00
CA SER A 46 -14.06 8.83 1.42
C SER A 46 -13.54 7.76 2.38
N VAL A 47 -13.38 6.51 1.92
CA VAL A 47 -12.98 5.39 2.80
C VAL A 47 -11.51 5.00 2.67
N LEU A 48 -10.83 5.32 1.57
CA LEU A 48 -9.42 4.96 1.41
C LEU A 48 -8.51 5.92 2.20
N PRO A 49 -7.57 5.40 3.02
CA PRO A 49 -6.66 6.24 3.78
C PRO A 49 -5.66 6.96 2.87
N SER A 50 -5.43 8.24 3.14
CA SER A 50 -4.35 9.02 2.52
C SER A 50 -3.00 8.73 3.19
N ALA A 51 -1.90 8.77 2.44
CA ALA A 51 -0.55 8.66 2.97
C ALA A 51 -0.16 9.80 3.94
N SER A 52 -0.86 10.94 3.88
CA SER A 52 -0.66 12.08 4.79
C SER A 52 -1.54 12.04 6.04
N MET A 53 -2.38 11.00 6.19
CA MET A 53 -3.31 10.87 7.31
C MET A 53 -2.56 10.68 8.64
N GLY A 54 -2.92 11.46 9.65
CA GLY A 54 -2.38 11.30 11.01
C GLY A 54 -2.86 10.00 11.67
N LEU A 55 -2.06 9.48 12.62
CA LEU A 55 -2.32 8.17 13.26
C LEU A 55 -3.74 8.03 13.86
N PRO A 56 -4.30 9.01 14.61
CA PRO A 56 -5.65 8.87 15.16
C PRO A 56 -6.74 8.75 14.08
N ALA A 57 -6.60 9.50 12.98
CA ALA A 57 -7.52 9.41 11.84
C ALA A 57 -7.37 8.07 11.11
N LEU A 58 -6.14 7.57 10.96
CA LEU A 58 -5.87 6.28 10.34
C LEU A 58 -6.44 5.12 11.15
N ILE A 59 -6.32 5.16 12.47
CA ILE A 59 -6.93 4.21 13.39
C ILE A 59 -8.46 4.21 13.22
N ASN A 60 -9.09 5.38 13.20
CA ASN A 60 -10.53 5.48 13.02
C ASN A 60 -10.99 5.00 11.63
N ASN A 61 -10.22 5.30 10.58
CA ASN A 61 -10.49 4.82 9.24
C ASN A 61 -10.51 3.27 9.17
N PHE A 62 -9.53 2.60 9.78
CA PHE A 62 -9.49 1.13 9.87
C PHE A 62 -10.63 0.57 10.73
N LYS A 63 -10.95 1.22 11.86
CA LYS A 63 -12.10 0.83 12.70
C LYS A 63 -13.43 0.88 11.95
N ASN A 64 -13.62 1.87 11.07
CA ASN A 64 -14.82 1.96 10.23
C ASN A 64 -14.93 0.79 9.23
N GLN A 65 -13.84 0.08 8.96
CA GLN A 65 -13.81 -1.15 8.15
C GLN A 65 -13.86 -2.42 9.02
N GLY A 66 -14.08 -2.31 10.33
CA GLY A 66 -14.10 -3.42 11.28
C GLY A 66 -12.70 -3.96 11.63
N LEU A 67 -11.64 -3.20 11.39
CA LEU A 67 -10.25 -3.58 11.67
C LEU A 67 -9.73 -2.89 12.92
N ASN A 68 -8.98 -3.61 13.76
CA ASN A 68 -8.43 -3.09 15.00
C ASN A 68 -6.98 -2.57 14.83
N HIS A 69 -6.36 -2.08 15.90
CA HIS A 69 -4.99 -1.56 15.87
C HIS A 69 -3.94 -2.59 15.43
N ARG A 70 -4.13 -3.86 15.79
CA ARG A 70 -3.24 -4.95 15.38
C ARG A 70 -3.35 -5.19 13.88
N ASP A 71 -4.57 -5.14 13.34
CA ASP A 71 -4.80 -5.28 11.90
C ASP A 71 -4.17 -4.11 11.14
N LEU A 72 -4.29 -2.88 11.65
CA LEU A 72 -3.62 -1.71 11.08
C LEU A 72 -2.10 -1.89 10.96
N VAL A 73 -1.45 -2.28 12.06
CA VAL A 73 0.01 -2.49 12.06
C VAL A 73 0.40 -3.65 11.15
N ALA A 74 -0.33 -4.77 11.19
CA ALA A 74 -0.06 -5.93 10.35
C ALA A 74 -0.21 -5.60 8.85
N LEU A 75 -1.29 -4.91 8.46
CA LEU A 75 -1.56 -4.55 7.06
C LEU A 75 -0.63 -3.45 6.55
N SER A 76 -0.14 -2.57 7.43
CA SER A 76 0.90 -1.59 7.10
C SER A 76 2.21 -2.27 6.68
N GLY A 77 2.45 -3.50 7.12
CA GLY A 77 3.56 -4.34 6.67
C GLY A 77 3.54 -4.65 5.16
N GLY A 78 2.39 -4.50 4.48
CA GLY A 78 2.29 -4.64 3.02
C GLY A 78 3.18 -3.64 2.25
N HIS A 79 3.54 -2.52 2.88
CA HIS A 79 4.51 -1.55 2.35
C HIS A 79 5.97 -2.05 2.35
N THR A 80 6.24 -3.27 2.81
CA THR A 80 7.57 -3.88 2.71
C THR A 80 8.00 -4.11 1.26
N ILE A 81 7.05 -4.31 0.34
CA ILE A 81 7.25 -4.54 -1.09
C ILE A 81 6.59 -3.42 -1.91
N GLY A 82 7.06 -3.24 -3.15
CA GLY A 82 6.48 -2.29 -4.09
C GLY A 82 7.20 -0.94 -4.14
N LEU A 83 6.59 0.00 -4.87
CA LEU A 83 7.14 1.32 -5.17
C LEU A 83 6.09 2.40 -4.89
N LEU A 84 6.53 3.61 -4.53
CA LEU A 84 5.67 4.79 -4.45
C LEU A 84 6.16 5.90 -5.34
N ARG A 85 5.23 6.72 -5.77
CA ARG A 85 5.51 7.92 -6.55
C ARG A 85 6.03 9.01 -5.62
N CYS A 86 6.99 9.79 -6.10
CA CYS A 86 7.55 10.96 -5.40
C CYS A 86 6.46 11.87 -4.81
N SER A 87 5.36 12.11 -5.54
CA SER A 87 4.24 12.94 -5.07
C SER A 87 3.63 12.52 -3.73
N ILE A 88 3.71 11.23 -3.37
CA ILE A 88 3.11 10.68 -2.15
C ILE A 88 3.95 11.01 -0.90
N PHE A 89 5.28 10.94 -0.99
CA PHE A 89 6.16 11.09 0.18
C PHE A 89 7.03 12.36 0.14
N ARG A 90 7.00 13.15 -0.94
CA ARG A 90 7.80 14.37 -1.10
C ARG A 90 7.69 15.32 0.09
N ASN A 91 6.47 15.61 0.55
CA ASN A 91 6.29 16.50 1.71
C ASN A 91 7.04 15.98 2.95
N ARG A 92 7.05 14.66 3.17
CA ARG A 92 7.73 14.04 4.31
C ARG A 92 9.24 14.16 4.21
N ILE A 93 9.83 13.89 3.03
CA ILE A 93 11.29 13.95 2.90
C ILE A 93 11.83 15.38 2.98
N TYR A 94 11.03 16.42 2.74
CA TYR A 94 11.47 17.83 2.87
C TYR A 94 11.13 18.45 4.23
N ASN A 95 9.95 18.17 4.79
CA ASN A 95 9.41 18.94 5.92
C ASN A 95 9.27 18.14 7.24
N ALA A 96 9.41 16.81 7.22
CA ALA A 96 9.25 16.03 8.44
C ALA A 96 10.52 16.06 9.30
N THR A 97 10.35 16.15 10.62
CA THR A 97 11.44 16.08 11.60
C THR A 97 11.71 14.66 12.10
N ASN A 98 10.79 13.72 11.84
CA ASN A 98 10.86 12.33 12.28
C ASN A 98 11.30 11.37 11.15
N ILE A 99 12.25 11.80 10.33
CA ILE A 99 12.84 11.00 9.25
C ILE A 99 14.35 10.98 9.41
N ASP A 100 14.95 9.82 9.15
CA ASP A 100 16.41 9.73 9.08
C ASP A 100 16.94 10.70 8.01
N PRO A 101 17.85 11.62 8.35
CA PRO A 101 18.30 12.66 7.43
C PRO A 101 19.09 12.09 6.25
N THR A 102 19.80 10.97 6.43
CA THR A 102 20.53 10.28 5.36
C THR A 102 19.56 9.70 4.35
N PHE A 103 18.56 8.96 4.81
CA PHE A 103 17.49 8.42 3.97
C PHE A 103 16.73 9.53 3.24
N ALA A 104 16.39 10.63 3.92
CA ALA A 104 15.75 11.78 3.30
C ALA A 104 16.61 12.35 2.17
N LYS A 105 17.91 12.54 2.41
CA LYS A 105 18.87 13.04 1.40
C LYS A 105 18.95 12.11 0.18
N GLU A 106 19.03 10.80 0.40
CA GLU A 106 19.05 9.80 -0.68
C GLU A 106 17.77 9.84 -1.53
N ARG A 107 16.59 9.98 -0.91
CA ARG A 107 15.34 10.11 -1.66
C ARG A 107 15.24 11.44 -2.41
N ARG A 108 15.74 12.55 -1.84
CA ARG A 108 15.77 13.86 -2.52
C ARG A 108 16.65 13.86 -3.78
N ALA A 109 17.65 12.99 -3.87
CA ALA A 109 18.49 12.85 -5.07
C ALA A 109 17.71 12.40 -6.31
N THR A 110 16.56 11.74 -6.13
CA THR A 110 15.70 11.21 -7.20
C THR A 110 14.26 11.74 -7.15
N CYS A 111 13.94 12.62 -6.19
CA CYS A 111 12.63 13.23 -5.98
C CYS A 111 12.83 14.72 -5.68
N HIS A 112 12.99 15.49 -6.75
CA HIS A 112 13.22 16.94 -6.68
C HIS A 112 11.94 17.71 -6.30
N VAL A 113 12.10 18.93 -5.79
CA VAL A 113 10.99 19.79 -5.36
C VAL A 113 10.04 20.13 -6.53
N SER A 114 10.58 20.22 -7.75
CA SER A 114 9.89 20.59 -8.99
C SER A 114 9.58 19.43 -9.93
N GLU A 115 9.96 18.19 -9.60
CA GLU A 115 9.79 17.08 -10.55
C GLU A 115 8.34 16.61 -10.66
N ALA A 116 7.89 16.43 -11.91
CA ALA A 116 6.59 15.92 -12.26
C ALA A 116 6.48 14.41 -11.97
N THR A 117 5.94 14.09 -10.79
CA THR A 117 4.96 13.03 -10.50
C THR A 117 5.27 11.55 -10.83
N LEU A 118 6.21 11.17 -11.70
CA LEU A 118 6.27 9.81 -12.26
C LEU A 118 7.39 8.91 -11.73
N THR A 119 8.40 9.44 -11.04
CA THR A 119 9.48 8.61 -10.48
C THR A 119 8.95 7.71 -9.36
N SER A 120 8.94 6.40 -9.59
CA SER A 120 8.57 5.38 -8.63
C SER A 120 9.81 4.91 -7.89
N LEU A 121 9.80 5.03 -6.56
CA LEU A 121 10.91 4.66 -5.70
C LEU A 121 10.46 3.64 -4.66
N PRO A 122 11.32 2.68 -4.28
CA PRO A 122 11.01 1.77 -3.19
C PRO A 122 11.02 2.52 -1.85
N LEU A 123 10.13 2.12 -0.92
CA LEU A 123 10.12 2.64 0.45
C LEU A 123 11.33 2.18 1.27
N THR A 124 11.87 1.03 0.90
CA THR A 124 13.02 0.40 1.55
C THR A 124 14.17 0.33 0.56
N GLN A 125 15.38 0.61 1.01
CA GLN A 125 16.59 0.52 0.19
C GLN A 125 16.87 -0.93 -0.28
N ARG A 126 16.19 -1.93 0.30
CA ARG A 126 16.70 -3.30 0.43
C ARG A 126 15.71 -4.36 -0.05
N LEU A 127 15.26 -4.26 -1.30
CA LEU A 127 14.64 -5.41 -1.99
C LEU A 127 15.09 -5.63 -3.44
N HIS A 128 15.88 -4.73 -4.03
CA HIS A 128 16.35 -4.90 -5.41
C HIS A 128 17.81 -5.36 -5.56
N THR A 129 18.63 -5.35 -4.50
CA THR A 129 20.05 -5.75 -4.59
C THR A 129 20.41 -7.06 -3.88
N SER A 130 19.43 -7.80 -3.35
CA SER A 130 19.71 -9.09 -2.70
C SER A 130 18.56 -10.08 -2.91
N LYS A 131 18.43 -10.59 -4.13
CA LYS A 131 17.91 -11.95 -4.36
C LYS A 131 19.00 -12.77 -5.05
N THR A 132 20.07 -13.03 -4.30
CA THR A 132 20.74 -14.32 -4.37
C THR A 132 20.11 -15.16 -3.27
N TRP A 133 19.13 -15.98 -3.63
CA TRP A 133 19.07 -17.30 -3.05
C TRP A 133 20.13 -18.13 -3.77
#